data_AF-A0A258YNP4-F1
#
_entry.id   AF-A0A258YNP4-F1
#
_cell.length_a   1.000
_cell.length_b   1.000
_cell.length_c   1.000
_cell.angle_alpha   90.00
_cell.angle_beta   90.00
_cell.angle_gamma   90.00
#
_symmetry.space_group_name_H-M   'P 1'
#
loop_
_entity.id
_entity.type
_entity.pdbx_description
1 polymer ?
#
loop_
_entity_poly.entity_id
_entity_poly.type
_entity_poly.pdbx_seq_one_letter_code
_entity_poly.pdbx_strand_id
1 'polypeptide(L)'
;MKKIIIALVSFLCLHSAFAQEGLYLRTQFWGGGSLDISWLYFTKDGVICKNPTYGINPFNLQKELELNKANTGKFSMAANKMNINWSSGKSQSIKAEFNGALLKGLDGGICTKAKPFAAKSLAGKTYSGYASAGSVSQSTVIEFKEDGTFIMYKRGAITGSGNISGSASSQGTKTGKYTVTGNTIVFNYDDGTEWRTLAQPYDLGKDEIILNDKLFRKK
;
A
#
# COMPACT_ATOMS: atom_id res chain seq x y z
N MET A 1 5.95 -62.82 24.29
CA MET A 1 6.24 -61.93 23.14
C MET A 1 5.11 -60.93 23.01
N LYS A 2 5.28 -59.70 23.53
CA LYS A 2 4.26 -58.64 23.53
C LYS A 2 4.32 -57.90 22.19
N LYS A 3 3.24 -57.95 21.40
CA LYS A 3 3.10 -57.16 20.16
C LYS A 3 2.66 -55.75 20.55
N ILE A 4 3.54 -54.78 20.32
CA ILE A 4 3.22 -53.35 20.43
C ILE A 4 2.57 -52.94 19.11
N ILE A 5 1.29 -52.56 19.17
CA ILE A 5 0.58 -51.92 18.06
C ILE A 5 0.91 -50.42 18.14
N ILE A 6 1.76 -49.93 17.24
CA ILE A 6 2.00 -48.51 17.06
C ILE A 6 0.82 -47.98 16.23
N ALA A 7 -0.12 -47.31 16.89
CA ALA A 7 -1.16 -46.53 16.23
C ALA A 7 -0.51 -45.28 15.64
N LEU A 8 -0.25 -45.30 14.33
CA LEU A 8 0.21 -44.15 13.56
C LEU A 8 -0.98 -43.18 13.42
N VAL A 9 -1.13 -42.24 14.35
CA VAL A 9 -2.08 -41.14 14.21
C VAL A 9 -1.56 -40.23 13.10
N SER A 10 -2.03 -40.49 11.88
CA SER A 10 -1.83 -39.62 10.73
C SER A 10 -2.69 -38.38 10.94
N PHE A 11 -2.14 -37.34 11.57
CA PHE A 11 -2.77 -36.03 11.58
C PHE A 11 -2.64 -35.46 10.16
N LEU A 12 -3.69 -35.66 9.38
CA LEU A 12 -3.85 -35.15 8.03
C LEU A 12 -3.93 -33.61 8.13
N CYS A 13 -2.78 -32.94 8.09
CA CYS A 13 -2.71 -31.49 7.93
C CYS A 13 -3.15 -31.13 6.50
N LEU A 14 -4.46 -31.15 6.25
CA LEU A 14 -5.09 -30.46 5.12
C LEU A 14 -5.06 -28.95 5.39
N HIS A 15 -3.86 -28.39 5.44
CA HIS A 15 -3.67 -26.96 5.24
C HIS A 15 -3.51 -26.72 3.75
N SER A 16 -4.60 -26.83 2.99
CA SER A 16 -4.73 -26.03 1.76
C SER A 16 -4.91 -24.57 2.19
N ALA A 17 -3.88 -24.02 2.83
CA ALA A 17 -3.79 -22.61 3.10
C ALA A 17 -3.63 -21.95 1.74
N PHE A 18 -4.73 -21.42 1.21
CA PHE A 18 -4.67 -20.38 0.20
C PHE A 18 -3.92 -19.20 0.82
N ALA A 19 -2.60 -19.26 0.82
CA ALA A 19 -1.75 -18.16 1.23
C ALA A 19 -1.88 -17.10 0.14
N GLN A 20 -2.65 -16.05 0.44
CA GLN A 20 -2.64 -14.90 -0.42
C GLN A 20 -1.22 -14.32 -0.42
N GLU A 21 -0.63 -14.16 -1.59
CA GLU A 21 0.68 -13.50 -1.71
C GLU A 21 0.62 -12.33 -2.69
N GLY A 22 1.34 -11.28 -2.33
CA GLY A 22 1.64 -10.14 -3.18
C GLY A 22 0.95 -8.86 -2.74
N LEU A 23 1.14 -7.83 -3.54
CA LEU A 23 0.55 -6.51 -3.33
C LEU A 23 -0.80 -6.41 -4.02
N TYR A 24 -1.78 -5.91 -3.29
CA TYR A 24 -3.12 -5.63 -3.80
C TYR A 24 -3.46 -4.16 -3.53
N LEU A 25 -4.01 -3.50 -4.54
CA LEU A 25 -4.69 -2.24 -4.38
C LEU A 25 -6.16 -2.51 -4.02
N ARG A 26 -6.60 -2.00 -2.89
CA ARG A 26 -7.99 -2.00 -2.46
C ARG A 26 -8.59 -0.62 -2.65
N THR A 27 -9.76 -0.58 -3.28
CA THR A 27 -10.58 0.63 -3.44
C THR A 27 -11.96 0.39 -2.86
N GLN A 28 -12.49 1.36 -2.12
CA GLN A 28 -13.82 1.28 -1.53
C GLN A 28 -14.49 2.63 -1.58
N PHE A 29 -15.73 2.68 -2.06
CA PHE A 29 -16.56 3.88 -1.98
C PHE A 29 -17.42 3.82 -0.72
N TRP A 30 -17.40 4.90 0.06
CA TRP A 30 -18.27 5.07 1.22
C TRP A 30 -19.53 5.86 0.84
N GLY A 31 -20.63 5.61 1.56
CA GLY A 31 -21.86 6.41 1.46
C GLY A 31 -21.54 7.88 1.72
N GLY A 32 -21.60 8.73 0.69
CA GLY A 32 -21.08 10.10 0.70
C GLY A 32 -20.08 10.40 -0.42
N GLY A 33 -19.72 9.41 -1.24
CA GLY A 33 -18.91 9.60 -2.46
C GLY A 33 -17.40 9.65 -2.24
N SER A 34 -16.93 9.41 -1.00
CA SER A 34 -15.51 9.33 -0.70
C SER A 34 -14.91 8.01 -1.15
N LEU A 35 -13.83 8.07 -1.94
CA LEU A 35 -13.02 6.93 -2.35
C LEU A 35 -11.91 6.69 -1.32
N ASP A 36 -11.95 5.55 -0.65
CA ASP A 36 -10.85 5.01 0.14
C ASP A 36 -9.93 4.18 -0.76
N ILE A 37 -8.63 4.48 -0.72
CA ILE A 37 -7.58 3.73 -1.42
C ILE A 37 -6.65 3.18 -0.36
N SER A 38 -6.38 1.87 -0.40
CA SER A 38 -5.40 1.24 0.49
C SER A 38 -4.62 0.15 -0.21
N TRP A 39 -3.38 -0.04 0.22
CA TRP A 39 -2.54 -1.15 -0.18
C TRP A 39 -2.65 -2.28 0.82
N LEU A 40 -2.73 -3.52 0.33
CA LEU A 40 -2.69 -4.73 1.12
C LEU A 40 -1.52 -5.58 0.63
N TYR A 41 -0.47 -5.70 1.42
CA TYR A 41 0.64 -6.58 1.13
C TYR A 41 0.55 -7.86 1.95
N PHE A 42 0.52 -8.99 1.26
CA PHE A 42 0.48 -10.31 1.88
C PHE A 42 1.79 -11.07 1.61
N THR A 43 2.45 -11.53 2.67
CA THR A 43 3.66 -12.36 2.55
C THR A 43 3.31 -13.84 2.53
N LYS A 44 4.24 -14.66 2.00
CA LYS A 44 4.12 -16.13 2.03
C LYS A 44 3.97 -16.69 3.44
N ASP A 45 4.58 -16.05 4.43
CA ASP A 45 4.61 -16.50 5.84
C ASP A 45 3.37 -16.03 6.65
N GLY A 46 2.27 -15.72 5.96
CA GLY A 46 1.00 -15.35 6.58
C GLY A 46 1.01 -13.98 7.27
N VAL A 47 1.85 -13.04 6.82
CA VAL A 47 1.81 -11.64 7.30
C VAL A 47 1.00 -10.79 6.34
N ILE A 48 0.15 -9.93 6.90
CA ILE A 48 -0.50 -8.84 6.18
C ILE A 48 0.06 -7.51 6.67
N CYS A 49 0.36 -6.60 5.75
CA CYS A 49 0.68 -5.21 6.04
C CYS A 49 -0.22 -4.31 5.18
N LYS A 50 -1.10 -3.55 5.82
CA LYS A 50 -1.92 -2.52 5.19
C LYS A 50 -1.10 -1.23 5.08
N ASN A 51 -1.10 -0.61 3.90
CA ASN A 51 -0.31 0.59 3.60
C ASN A 51 1.16 0.50 4.10
N PRO A 52 1.98 -0.45 3.61
CA PRO A 52 3.40 -0.51 3.95
C PRO A 52 4.08 0.85 3.78
N THR A 53 4.64 1.36 4.87
CA THR A 53 5.23 2.71 4.92
C THR A 53 6.61 2.75 4.28
N TYR A 54 7.33 1.61 4.27
CA TYR A 54 8.71 1.52 3.79
C TYR A 54 8.82 0.81 2.43
N GLY A 55 7.69 0.66 1.74
CA GLY A 55 7.60 -0.10 0.50
C GLY A 55 7.71 -1.61 0.71
N ILE A 56 7.76 -2.34 -0.40
CA ILE A 56 7.80 -3.82 -0.40
C ILE A 56 8.98 -4.38 -1.20
N ASN A 57 9.84 -3.51 -1.74
CA ASN A 57 10.98 -3.88 -2.56
C ASN A 57 12.29 -3.24 -2.02
N PRO A 58 12.93 -3.84 -0.99
CA PRO A 58 12.49 -5.01 -0.22
C PRO A 58 11.46 -4.65 0.87
N PHE A 59 10.68 -5.63 1.31
CA PHE A 59 9.78 -5.49 2.46
C PHE A 59 10.55 -5.66 3.76
N ASN A 60 10.49 -4.67 4.65
CA ASN A 60 11.13 -4.70 5.96
C ASN A 60 10.08 -4.91 7.07
N LEU A 61 9.79 -6.18 7.38
CA LEU A 61 8.79 -6.53 8.39
C LEU A 61 9.11 -5.94 9.77
N GLN A 62 10.37 -5.97 10.19
CA GLN A 62 10.76 -5.44 11.50
C GLN A 62 10.41 -3.95 11.60
N LYS A 63 10.79 -3.16 10.59
CA LYS A 63 10.51 -1.73 10.57
C LYS A 63 9.01 -1.41 10.52
N GLU A 64 8.23 -2.21 9.79
CA GLU A 64 6.76 -2.08 9.77
C GLU A 64 6.14 -2.46 11.13
N LEU A 65 6.67 -3.46 11.84
CA LEU A 65 6.20 -3.80 13.19
C LEU A 65 6.55 -2.73 14.23
N GLU A 66 7.69 -2.05 14.06
CA GLU A 66 8.13 -0.97 14.95
C GLU A 66 7.34 0.33 14.71
N LEU A 67 7.12 0.72 13.45
CA LEU A 67 6.65 2.06 13.08
C LEU A 67 5.25 2.07 12.44
N ASN A 68 4.72 0.92 12.03
CA ASN A 68 3.40 0.75 11.41
C ASN A 68 2.63 -0.43 12.04
N LYS A 69 2.82 -0.63 13.35
CA LYS A 69 2.31 -1.78 14.12
C LYS A 69 0.81 -2.01 14.00
N ALA A 70 0.03 -0.92 13.93
CA ALA A 70 -1.42 -1.00 13.86
C ALA A 70 -1.95 -1.60 12.54
N ASN A 71 -1.16 -1.52 11.47
CA ASN A 71 -1.52 -1.99 10.14
C ASN A 71 -0.78 -3.26 9.73
N THR A 72 0.02 -3.84 10.62
CA THR A 72 0.75 -5.09 10.38
C THR A 72 0.19 -6.19 11.27
N GLY A 73 0.06 -7.40 10.76
CA GLY A 73 -0.53 -8.51 11.50
C GLY A 73 -0.33 -9.86 10.84
N LYS A 74 -0.86 -10.90 11.47
CA LYS A 74 -0.95 -12.24 10.89
C LYS A 74 -2.34 -12.45 10.30
N PHE A 75 -2.41 -13.08 9.14
CA PHE A 75 -3.68 -13.45 8.52
C PHE A 75 -3.77 -14.97 8.31
N SER A 76 -4.99 -15.48 8.37
CA SER A 76 -5.32 -16.83 7.94
C SER A 76 -6.64 -16.83 7.19
N MET A 77 -6.80 -17.81 6.31
CA MET A 77 -8.03 -18.01 5.55
C MET A 77 -8.87 -19.12 6.19
N ALA A 78 -10.15 -18.85 6.43
CA ALA A 78 -11.13 -19.84 6.85
C ALA A 78 -12.42 -19.66 6.04
N ALA A 79 -12.70 -20.60 5.15
CA ALA A 79 -13.77 -20.48 4.15
C ALA A 79 -13.69 -19.15 3.37
N ASN A 80 -14.76 -18.36 3.35
CA ASN A 80 -14.83 -17.05 2.70
C ASN A 80 -14.47 -15.89 3.64
N LYS A 81 -13.73 -16.16 4.72
CA LYS A 81 -13.30 -15.13 5.68
C LYS A 81 -11.78 -15.12 5.81
N MET A 82 -11.25 -13.92 5.89
CA MET A 82 -9.88 -13.65 6.30
C MET A 82 -9.89 -13.24 7.77
N ASN A 83 -9.25 -14.06 8.61
CA ASN A 83 -9.04 -13.73 10.01
C ASN A 83 -7.71 -13.02 10.14
N ILE A 84 -7.72 -11.82 10.71
CA ILE A 84 -6.52 -11.00 10.89
C ILE A 84 -6.34 -10.73 12.37
N ASN A 85 -5.16 -11.08 12.87
CA ASN A 85 -4.68 -10.70 14.19
C ASN A 85 -3.63 -9.61 14.02
N TRP A 86 -4.03 -8.36 14.22
CA TRP A 86 -3.14 -7.20 14.12
C TRP A 86 -2.14 -7.20 15.27
N SER A 87 -0.92 -6.74 15.00
CA SER A 87 0.12 -6.59 16.00
C SER A 87 -0.22 -5.53 17.06
N SER A 88 -1.25 -4.69 16.84
CA SER A 88 -1.86 -3.84 17.87
C SER A 88 -2.67 -4.60 18.92
N GLY A 89 -2.88 -5.90 18.76
CA GLY A 89 -3.73 -6.73 19.63
C GLY A 89 -5.19 -6.81 19.21
N LYS A 90 -5.60 -6.06 18.18
CA LYS A 90 -6.95 -6.15 17.61
C LYS A 90 -7.06 -7.37 16.70
N SER A 91 -8.17 -8.10 16.80
CA SER A 91 -8.50 -9.19 15.88
C SER A 91 -9.77 -8.88 15.11
N GLN A 92 -9.84 -9.32 13.87
CA GLN A 92 -11.06 -9.21 13.06
C GLN A 92 -11.21 -10.38 12.10
N SER A 93 -12.45 -10.69 11.76
CA SER A 93 -12.81 -11.69 10.76
C SER A 93 -13.61 -11.00 9.67
N ILE A 94 -13.02 -10.89 8.49
CA ILE A 94 -13.53 -10.07 7.39
C ILE A 94 -13.95 -10.99 6.24
N LYS A 95 -15.07 -10.70 5.59
CA LYS A 95 -15.43 -11.36 4.33
C LYS A 95 -14.36 -11.11 3.27
N ALA A 96 -13.92 -12.19 2.63
CA ALA A 96 -13.01 -12.19 1.51
C ALA A 96 -13.67 -12.86 0.30
N GLU A 97 -13.50 -12.25 -0.86
CA GLU A 97 -14.08 -12.70 -2.12
C GLU A 97 -12.95 -12.96 -3.11
N PHE A 98 -13.01 -14.11 -3.77
CA PHE A 98 -11.95 -14.60 -4.66
C PHE A 98 -12.50 -14.88 -6.06
N ASN A 99 -11.64 -14.66 -7.06
CA ASN A 99 -11.82 -15.23 -8.39
C ASN A 99 -10.63 -16.16 -8.65
N GLY A 100 -10.87 -17.46 -8.55
CA GLY A 100 -9.80 -18.46 -8.46
C GLY A 100 -8.91 -18.20 -7.25
N ALA A 101 -7.59 -18.10 -7.46
CA ALA A 101 -6.62 -17.82 -6.40
C ALA A 101 -6.39 -16.32 -6.12
N LEU A 102 -7.11 -15.42 -6.82
CA LEU A 102 -6.90 -13.98 -6.69
C LEU A 102 -7.97 -13.35 -5.79
N LEU A 103 -7.52 -12.62 -4.75
CA LEU A 103 -8.38 -11.75 -3.97
C LEU A 103 -9.01 -10.66 -4.86
N LYS A 104 -10.34 -10.62 -4.88
CA LYS A 104 -11.16 -9.65 -5.62
C LYS A 104 -11.94 -8.71 -4.73
N GLY A 105 -12.25 -9.14 -3.51
CA GLY A 105 -12.94 -8.32 -2.53
C GLY A 105 -12.43 -8.58 -1.12
N LEU A 106 -12.27 -7.52 -0.34
CA LEU A 106 -11.99 -7.63 1.09
C LEU A 106 -12.72 -6.49 1.81
N ASP A 107 -13.52 -6.83 2.81
CA ASP A 107 -14.29 -5.86 3.60
C ASP A 107 -15.14 -4.90 2.75
N GLY A 108 -15.84 -5.44 1.73
CA GLY A 108 -16.64 -4.63 0.79
C GLY A 108 -15.85 -3.74 -0.18
N GLY A 109 -14.52 -3.74 -0.12
CA GLY A 109 -13.65 -3.04 -1.07
C GLY A 109 -13.18 -3.94 -2.21
N ILE A 110 -13.09 -3.39 -3.42
CA ILE A 110 -12.60 -4.09 -4.61
C ILE A 110 -11.08 -4.17 -4.54
N CYS A 111 -10.54 -5.38 -4.70
CA CYS A 111 -9.11 -5.67 -4.67
C CYS A 111 -8.59 -6.01 -6.08
N THR A 112 -7.50 -5.37 -6.47
CA THR A 112 -6.78 -5.65 -7.72
C THR A 112 -5.33 -5.98 -7.40
N LYS A 113 -4.84 -7.11 -7.91
CA LYS A 113 -3.42 -7.47 -7.74
C LYS A 113 -2.54 -6.47 -8.49
N ALA A 114 -1.64 -5.82 -7.76
CA ALA A 114 -0.71 -4.86 -8.31
C ALA A 114 0.33 -5.56 -9.18
N LYS A 115 0.69 -4.94 -10.30
CA LYS A 115 1.79 -5.39 -11.15
C LYS A 115 2.98 -4.47 -10.97
N PRO A 116 4.21 -5.01 -10.93
CA PRO A 116 5.43 -4.21 -11.03
C PRO A 116 5.40 -3.28 -12.22
N PHE A 117 6.01 -2.10 -12.09
CA PHE A 117 6.19 -1.17 -13.18
C PHE A 117 7.62 -0.62 -13.20
N ALA A 118 8.04 -0.09 -14.34
CA ALA A 118 9.39 0.42 -14.53
C ALA A 118 9.42 1.94 -14.44
N ALA A 119 10.54 2.51 -13.97
CA ALA A 119 10.73 3.97 -13.85
C ALA A 119 10.44 4.73 -15.15
N LYS A 120 10.72 4.11 -16.32
CA LYS A 120 10.40 4.66 -17.64
C LYS A 120 8.92 4.99 -17.86
N SER A 121 7.99 4.41 -17.08
CA SER A 121 6.57 4.77 -17.18
C SER A 121 6.26 6.14 -16.58
N LEU A 122 7.17 6.69 -15.78
CA LEU A 122 7.07 8.00 -15.12
C LEU A 122 7.91 9.07 -15.82
N ALA A 123 9.05 8.67 -16.41
CA ALA A 123 9.98 9.57 -17.08
C ALA A 123 9.27 10.55 -18.04
N GLY A 124 9.59 11.84 -17.90
CA GLY A 124 9.03 12.92 -18.72
C GLY A 124 7.61 13.34 -18.34
N LYS A 125 7.01 12.78 -17.27
CA LYS A 125 5.64 13.07 -16.87
C LYS A 125 5.56 13.94 -15.62
N THR A 126 4.52 14.77 -15.59
CA THR A 126 4.18 15.62 -14.44
C THR A 126 2.86 15.18 -13.87
N TYR A 127 2.82 15.01 -12.56
CA TYR A 127 1.65 14.57 -11.82
C TYR A 127 1.29 15.58 -10.75
N SER A 128 -0.02 15.74 -10.49
CA SER A 128 -0.53 16.55 -9.40
C SER A 128 -1.61 15.83 -8.62
N GLY A 129 -1.52 15.93 -7.31
CA GLY A 129 -2.44 15.28 -6.40
C GLY A 129 -2.22 15.76 -4.99
N TYR A 130 -2.78 15.03 -4.04
CA TYR A 130 -2.54 15.30 -2.63
C TYR A 130 -1.56 14.26 -2.10
N ALA A 131 -0.42 14.68 -1.56
CA ALA A 131 0.45 13.78 -0.81
C ALA A 131 0.08 13.84 0.68
N SER A 132 0.03 12.70 1.36
CA SER A 132 -0.06 12.66 2.81
C SER A 132 1.31 12.40 3.43
N ALA A 133 1.68 13.18 4.44
CA ALA A 133 2.77 12.87 5.37
C ALA A 133 2.20 12.93 6.80
N GLY A 134 1.90 11.77 7.38
CA GLY A 134 1.18 11.71 8.65
C GLY A 134 -0.26 12.21 8.51
N SER A 135 -0.68 13.14 9.38
CA SER A 135 -2.05 13.70 9.41
C SER A 135 -2.27 14.91 8.48
N VAL A 136 -1.25 15.30 7.69
CA VAL A 136 -1.32 16.50 6.85
C VAL A 136 -1.36 16.09 5.38
N SER A 137 -2.42 16.54 4.69
CA SER A 137 -2.54 16.43 3.24
C SER A 137 -2.15 17.76 2.59
N GLN A 138 -1.20 17.71 1.65
CA GLN A 138 -0.72 18.89 0.93
C GLN A 138 -0.89 18.68 -0.56
N SER A 139 -1.26 19.74 -1.28
CA SER A 139 -1.23 19.71 -2.74
C SER A 139 0.23 19.59 -3.20
N THR A 140 0.51 18.54 -3.96
CA THR A 140 1.85 18.19 -4.41
C THR A 140 1.84 18.04 -5.93
N VAL A 141 2.80 18.70 -6.58
CA VAL A 141 3.13 18.46 -7.99
C VAL A 141 4.49 17.77 -8.04
N ILE A 142 4.59 16.67 -8.78
CA ILE A 142 5.84 15.92 -8.97
C ILE A 142 6.12 15.85 -10.47
N GLU A 143 7.26 16.40 -10.87
CA GLU A 143 7.81 16.27 -12.21
C GLU A 143 8.88 15.19 -12.20
N PHE A 144 8.67 14.11 -12.95
CA PHE A 144 9.67 13.06 -13.15
C PHE A 144 10.45 13.36 -14.43
N LYS A 145 11.75 13.61 -14.30
CA LYS A 145 12.64 13.87 -15.44
C LYS A 145 13.11 12.55 -16.06
N GLU A 146 13.53 12.63 -17.33
CA GLU A 146 14.00 11.46 -18.10
C GLU A 146 15.33 10.91 -17.59
N ASP A 147 16.15 11.75 -16.95
CA ASP A 147 17.45 11.40 -16.37
C ASP A 147 17.36 10.71 -14.99
N GLY A 148 16.15 10.43 -14.50
CA GLY A 148 15.93 9.82 -13.18
C GLY A 148 15.94 10.82 -12.02
N THR A 149 15.93 12.13 -12.28
CA THR A 149 15.72 13.17 -11.27
C THR A 149 14.25 13.57 -11.15
N PHE A 150 13.88 14.22 -10.04
CA PHE A 150 12.54 14.78 -9.87
C PHE A 150 12.57 16.18 -9.29
N ILE A 151 11.50 16.93 -9.57
CA ILE A 151 11.18 18.19 -8.90
C ILE A 151 9.81 18.04 -8.25
N MET A 152 9.72 18.37 -6.96
CA MET A 152 8.49 18.31 -6.18
C MET A 152 8.14 19.70 -5.66
N TYR A 153 6.97 20.19 -6.05
CA TYR A 153 6.42 21.43 -5.54
C TYR A 153 5.33 21.13 -4.52
N LYS A 154 5.51 21.62 -3.29
CA LYS A 154 4.48 21.57 -2.25
C LYS A 154 3.76 22.92 -2.21
N ARG A 155 2.46 22.91 -2.50
CA ARG A 155 1.62 24.11 -2.51
C ARG A 155 0.61 24.02 -1.37
N GLY A 156 0.94 24.61 -0.21
CA GLY A 156 0.03 24.85 0.91
C GLY A 156 -0.56 23.59 1.57
N ALA A 157 -0.61 23.59 2.90
CA ALA A 157 -1.39 22.59 3.63
C ALA A 157 -2.88 22.95 3.57
N ILE A 158 -3.73 21.97 3.28
CA ILE A 158 -5.17 22.08 3.57
C ILE A 158 -5.39 21.28 4.85
N THR A 159 -5.48 21.97 5.98
CA THR A 159 -6.08 21.40 7.19
C THR A 159 -7.59 21.58 7.09
N GLY A 160 -8.37 20.51 7.29
CA GLY A 160 -9.83 20.61 7.22
C GLY A 160 -10.52 19.64 8.17
N SER A 161 -10.92 20.15 9.33
CA SER A 161 -12.23 19.87 9.92
C SER A 161 -12.81 21.21 10.39
N GLY A 162 -13.55 21.89 9.50
CA GLY A 162 -14.25 23.14 9.80
C GLY A 162 -13.47 24.43 9.47
N ASN A 163 -14.17 25.33 8.78
CA ASN A 163 -13.91 26.75 8.50
C ASN A 163 -12.50 27.19 8.05
N ILE A 164 -12.49 27.79 6.85
CA ILE A 164 -11.35 28.43 6.21
C ILE A 164 -10.91 29.65 7.03
N SER A 165 -9.85 29.50 7.82
CA SER A 165 -9.06 30.63 8.30
C SER A 165 -7.66 30.15 8.72
N GLY A 166 -6.68 30.32 7.82
CA GLY A 166 -5.29 30.03 8.12
C GLY A 166 -4.37 30.31 6.94
N SER A 167 -3.60 31.39 7.02
CA SER A 167 -2.63 31.82 6.02
C SER A 167 -1.61 30.71 5.71
N ALA A 168 -1.59 30.21 4.47
CA ALA A 168 -0.67 29.15 4.05
C ALA A 168 0.61 29.72 3.43
N SER A 169 1.64 29.97 4.25
CA SER A 169 2.96 30.40 3.80
C SER A 169 4.03 29.31 4.03
N SER A 170 4.07 28.31 3.16
CA SER A 170 5.32 27.61 2.83
C SER A 170 5.15 26.93 1.48
N GLN A 171 5.65 27.58 0.44
CA GLN A 171 5.87 26.97 -0.87
C GLN A 171 7.28 26.39 -0.82
N GLY A 172 7.38 25.06 -0.77
CA GLY A 172 8.66 24.36 -0.74
C GLY A 172 8.89 23.64 -2.05
N THR A 173 10.01 23.90 -2.71
CA THR A 173 10.51 23.08 -3.81
C THR A 173 11.52 22.08 -3.24
N LYS A 174 11.34 20.80 -3.57
CA LYS A 174 12.30 19.75 -3.25
C LYS A 174 12.75 19.06 -4.53
N THR A 175 14.04 18.72 -4.60
CA THR A 175 14.65 18.05 -5.75
C THR A 175 15.42 16.81 -5.28
N GLY A 176 15.72 15.93 -6.23
CA GLY A 176 16.51 14.74 -5.95
C GLY A 176 16.44 13.70 -7.05
N LYS A 177 16.80 12.46 -6.71
CA LYS A 177 16.74 11.30 -7.60
C LYS A 177 15.63 10.34 -7.18
N TYR A 178 14.99 9.70 -8.16
CA TYR A 178 14.00 8.66 -7.89
C TYR A 178 14.41 7.33 -8.51
N THR A 179 14.06 6.24 -7.84
CA THR A 179 14.17 4.89 -8.39
C THR A 179 12.85 4.15 -8.23
N VAL A 180 12.58 3.21 -9.13
CA VAL A 180 11.40 2.35 -9.08
C VAL A 180 11.85 0.90 -9.10
N THR A 181 11.50 0.17 -8.03
CA THR A 181 11.73 -1.27 -7.94
C THR A 181 10.41 -1.93 -7.59
N GLY A 182 9.90 -2.79 -8.48
CA GLY A 182 8.60 -3.44 -8.28
C GLY A 182 7.46 -2.43 -8.28
N ASN A 183 6.84 -2.22 -7.12
CA ASN A 183 5.81 -1.21 -6.88
C ASN A 183 6.27 -0.14 -5.87
N THR A 184 7.55 -0.13 -5.51
CA THR A 184 8.11 0.87 -4.58
C THR A 184 8.84 1.95 -5.36
N ILE A 185 8.47 3.20 -5.14
CA ILE A 185 9.29 4.36 -5.53
C ILE A 185 10.10 4.79 -4.31
N VAL A 186 11.39 5.04 -4.53
CA VAL A 186 12.27 5.67 -3.54
C VAL A 186 12.70 7.03 -4.06
N PHE A 187 12.36 8.08 -3.33
CA PHE A 187 12.80 9.45 -3.56
C PHE A 187 13.97 9.74 -2.62
N ASN A 188 15.15 9.99 -3.16
CA ASN A 188 16.33 10.46 -2.44
C ASN A 188 16.46 11.95 -2.71
N TYR A 189 16.15 12.77 -1.72
CA TYR A 189 16.19 14.22 -1.83
C TYR A 189 17.64 14.73 -1.71
N ASP A 190 17.91 15.89 -2.30
CA ASP A 190 19.24 16.51 -2.25
C ASP A 190 19.63 16.97 -0.82
N ASP A 191 18.64 17.15 0.07
CA ASP A 191 18.84 17.43 1.50
C ASP A 191 19.23 16.17 2.32
N GLY A 192 19.40 15.02 1.65
CA GLY A 192 19.73 13.73 2.26
C GLY A 192 18.52 12.99 2.85
N THR A 193 17.31 13.57 2.80
CA THR A 193 16.10 12.85 3.22
C THR A 193 15.70 11.79 2.21
N GLU A 194 15.03 10.73 2.69
CA GLU A 194 14.48 9.67 1.84
C GLU A 194 12.97 9.58 2.05
N TRP A 195 12.21 9.41 0.96
CA TRP A 195 10.80 9.04 1.03
C TRP A 195 10.53 7.81 0.18
N ARG A 196 9.91 6.80 0.79
CA ARG A 196 9.44 5.59 0.09
C ARG A 196 7.93 5.63 -0.02
N THR A 197 7.42 5.19 -1.16
CA THR A 197 5.99 5.10 -1.39
C THR A 197 5.66 3.91 -2.27
N LEU A 198 4.52 3.28 -2.01
CA LEU A 198 3.94 2.34 -2.94
C LEU A 198 3.26 3.08 -4.07
N ALA A 199 3.42 2.56 -5.28
CA ALA A 199 2.89 3.16 -6.47
C ALA A 199 2.38 2.14 -7.48
N GLN A 200 1.43 2.59 -8.28
CA GLN A 200 1.02 1.90 -9.49
C GLN A 200 0.41 2.89 -10.47
N PRO A 201 0.76 2.81 -11.77
CA PRO A 201 -0.01 3.46 -12.83
C PRO A 201 -1.48 3.06 -12.74
N TYR A 202 -2.35 4.04 -12.66
CA TYR A 202 -3.78 3.86 -12.58
C TYR A 202 -4.40 4.47 -13.83
N ASP A 203 -4.55 3.63 -14.87
CA ASP A 203 -5.06 4.11 -16.14
C ASP A 203 -6.51 3.68 -16.36
N LEU A 204 -7.42 4.62 -16.14
CA LEU A 204 -8.82 4.56 -16.59
C LEU A 204 -9.02 5.46 -17.83
N GLY A 205 -8.01 5.59 -18.69
CA GLY A 205 -7.99 6.47 -19.85
C GLY A 205 -7.50 7.90 -19.55
N LYS A 206 -6.78 8.09 -18.44
CA LYS A 206 -6.35 9.43 -17.95
C LYS A 206 -4.88 9.48 -17.51
N ASP A 207 -4.11 8.42 -17.72
CA ASP A 207 -2.68 8.36 -17.36
C ASP A 207 -2.43 8.77 -15.89
N GLU A 208 -3.23 8.30 -14.94
CA GLU A 208 -3.08 8.66 -13.52
C GLU A 208 -2.08 7.73 -12.82
N ILE A 209 -1.64 8.12 -11.63
CA ILE A 209 -0.82 7.27 -10.76
C ILE A 209 -1.37 7.31 -9.34
N ILE A 210 -1.38 6.17 -8.67
CA ILE A 210 -1.63 6.11 -7.24
C ILE A 210 -0.26 6.13 -6.55
N LEU A 211 -0.07 7.04 -5.60
CA LEU A 211 1.08 7.10 -4.70
C LEU A 211 0.55 6.98 -3.26
N ASN A 212 0.99 5.96 -2.53
CA ASN A 212 0.38 5.52 -1.28
C ASN A 212 -1.15 5.41 -1.43
N ASP A 213 -1.91 6.09 -0.61
CA ASP A 213 -3.37 6.07 -0.55
C ASP A 213 -4.03 7.22 -1.34
N LYS A 214 -3.30 7.79 -2.31
CA LYS A 214 -3.72 9.03 -3.00
C LYS A 214 -3.58 8.92 -4.51
N LEU A 215 -4.58 9.44 -5.22
CA LEU A 215 -4.58 9.56 -6.68
C LEU A 215 -3.87 10.85 -7.12
N PHE A 216 -2.98 10.72 -8.08
CA PHE A 216 -2.27 11.81 -8.74
C PHE A 216 -2.61 11.81 -10.23
N ARG A 217 -3.08 12.95 -10.70
CA ARG A 217 -3.50 13.17 -12.09
C ARG A 217 -2.36 13.73 -12.91
N LYS A 218 -2.16 13.19 -14.10
CA LYS A 218 -1.21 13.76 -15.07
C LYS A 218 -1.63 15.18 -15.44
N LYS A 219 -0.65 16.07 -15.52
CA LYS A 219 -0.83 17.44 -16.03
C LYS A 219 -0.62 17.50 -17.54
#